data_AF-A0A1Z9C998-F1
#
_entry.id   AF-A0A1Z9C998-F1
#
_cell.length_a   1.000
_cell.length_b   1.000
_cell.length_c   1.000
_cell.angle_alpha   90.00
_cell.angle_beta   90.00
_cell.angle_gamma   90.00
#
_symmetry.space_group_name_H-M   'P 1'
#
loop_
_entity.id
_entity.type
_entity.pdbx_description
1 polymer ?
#
loop_
_entity_poly.entity_id
_entity_poly.type
_entity_poly.pdbx_seq_one_letter_code
_entity_poly.pdbx_strand_id
1 'polypeptide(L)'
;MEVENYLYIHAKLFKKGIYSEELEQYILGVFILDKEVRNIHLPWYSKSHFFNLNHQIIFDTIEQLCFEQSSIDLFEVGLKLDKCKNLKKIGGFNYLAKILEIATDNTFKF
;
A
#
# COMPACT_ATOMS: atom_id res chain seq x y z
N MET A 1 0.73 -6.36 16.92
CA MET A 1 0.75 -7.83 16.79
C MET A 1 0.11 -8.31 15.49
N GLU A 2 -1.10 -7.87 15.12
CA GLU A 2 -1.77 -8.35 13.91
C GLU A 2 -1.14 -7.84 12.60
N VAL A 3 -0.88 -6.53 12.47
CA VAL A 3 -0.30 -5.93 11.25
C VAL A 3 1.07 -6.53 10.87
N GLU A 4 1.96 -6.70 11.85
CA GLU A 4 3.27 -7.33 11.65
C GLU A 4 3.14 -8.77 11.12
N ASN A 5 2.10 -9.50 11.55
CA ASN A 5 1.82 -10.85 11.06
C ASN A 5 1.42 -10.82 9.57
N TYR A 6 0.60 -9.87 9.12
CA TYR A 6 0.23 -9.74 7.71
C TYR A 6 1.40 -9.34 6.82
N LEU A 7 2.28 -8.46 7.29
CA LEU A 7 3.51 -8.09 6.58
C LEU A 7 4.42 -9.32 6.44
N TYR A 8 4.56 -10.10 7.51
CA TYR A 8 5.31 -11.37 7.47
C TYR A 8 4.68 -12.40 6.52
N ILE A 9 3.36 -12.60 6.59
CA ILE A 9 2.62 -13.52 5.72
C ILE A 9 2.81 -13.11 4.25
N HIS A 10 2.65 -11.83 3.93
CA HIS A 10 2.82 -11.32 2.57
C HIS A 10 4.24 -11.58 2.05
N ALA A 11 5.27 -11.22 2.80
CA ALA A 11 6.66 -11.49 2.41
C ALA A 11 6.92 -12.99 2.20
N LYS A 12 6.30 -13.86 3.02
CA LYS A 12 6.39 -15.32 2.91
C LYS A 12 5.65 -15.88 1.71
N LEU A 13 4.45 -15.38 1.41
CA LEU A 13 3.65 -15.79 0.25
C LEU A 13 4.30 -15.33 -1.04
N PHE A 14 4.80 -14.10 -1.08
CA PHE A 14 5.56 -13.56 -2.20
C PHE A 14 6.78 -14.44 -2.54
N LYS A 15 7.58 -14.82 -1.52
CA LYS A 15 8.72 -15.74 -1.71
C LYS A 15 8.33 -17.12 -2.26
N LYS A 16 7.08 -17.53 -2.08
CA LYS A 16 6.53 -18.79 -2.61
C LYS A 16 5.82 -18.61 -3.96
N GLY A 17 5.80 -17.38 -4.52
CA GLY A 17 5.06 -17.07 -5.74
C GLY A 17 3.54 -17.10 -5.57
N ILE A 18 3.04 -17.02 -4.34
CA ILE A 18 1.60 -17.01 -4.04
C ILE A 18 1.13 -15.55 -3.97
N TYR A 19 0.05 -15.27 -4.67
CA TYR A 19 -0.53 -13.95 -4.79
C TYR A 19 -1.89 -13.86 -4.07
N SER A 20 -2.14 -12.71 -3.44
CA SER A 20 -3.44 -12.33 -2.89
C SER A 20 -3.64 -10.83 -3.09
N GLU A 21 -4.59 -10.47 -3.95
CA GLU A 21 -4.95 -9.07 -4.24
C GLU A 21 -5.37 -8.32 -2.97
N GLU A 22 -6.18 -8.97 -2.13
CA GLU A 22 -6.73 -8.38 -0.92
C GLU A 22 -5.65 -8.08 0.12
N LEU A 23 -4.62 -8.94 0.20
CA LEU A 23 -3.47 -8.73 1.08
C LEU A 23 -2.58 -7.58 0.59
N GLU A 24 -2.38 -7.44 -0.71
CA GLU A 24 -1.66 -6.29 -1.28
C GLU A 24 -2.42 -4.99 -1.01
N GLN A 25 -3.74 -4.98 -1.22
CA GLN A 25 -4.61 -3.83 -0.90
C GLN A 25 -4.52 -3.48 0.59
N TYR A 26 -4.63 -4.46 1.48
CA TYR A 26 -4.50 -4.25 2.92
C TYR A 26 -3.15 -3.60 3.29
N ILE A 27 -2.04 -4.13 2.78
CA ILE A 27 -0.70 -3.60 3.09
C ILE A 27 -0.51 -2.18 2.57
N LEU A 28 -0.97 -1.88 1.36
CA LEU A 28 -0.92 -0.52 0.82
C LEU A 28 -1.76 0.44 1.66
N GLY A 29 -2.96 0.03 2.07
CA GLY A 29 -3.84 0.85 2.90
C GLY A 29 -3.23 1.12 4.29
N VAL A 30 -2.65 0.09 4.92
CA VAL A 30 -1.89 0.23 6.16
C VAL A 30 -0.71 1.19 5.98
N PHE A 31 0.05 1.06 4.88
CA PHE A 31 1.14 1.99 4.59
C PHE A 31 0.65 3.41 4.36
N ILE A 32 -0.58 3.66 3.91
CA ILE A 32 -1.09 5.03 3.81
C ILE A 32 -1.51 5.54 5.20
N LEU A 33 -2.24 4.74 5.96
CA LEU A 33 -2.90 5.14 7.21
C LEU A 33 -1.96 5.21 8.42
N ASP A 34 -1.07 4.22 8.56
CA ASP A 34 -0.26 4.04 9.77
C ASP A 34 1.18 4.49 9.52
N LYS A 35 1.50 5.67 10.05
CA LYS A 35 2.83 6.27 9.96
C LYS A 35 3.89 5.44 10.68
N GLU A 36 3.58 4.83 11.82
CA GLU A 36 4.55 4.06 12.60
C GLU A 36 4.92 2.76 11.87
N VAL A 37 3.90 2.02 11.44
CA VAL A 37 4.09 0.81 10.63
C VAL A 37 4.85 1.14 9.35
N ARG A 38 4.47 2.21 8.65
CA ARG A 38 5.18 2.65 7.44
C ARG A 38 6.66 2.94 7.73
N ASN A 39 6.97 3.71 8.77
CA ASN A 39 8.36 4.04 9.10
C ASN A 39 9.21 2.82 9.44
N ILE A 40 8.63 1.83 10.12
CA ILE A 40 9.32 0.60 10.53
C ILE A 40 9.51 -0.34 9.33
N HIS A 41 8.47 -0.51 8.51
CA HIS A 41 8.40 -1.61 7.54
C HIS A 41 8.67 -1.22 6.09
N LEU A 42 8.38 0.02 5.67
CA LEU A 42 8.59 0.47 4.29
C LEU A 42 10.03 0.25 3.79
N PRO A 43 11.10 0.46 4.58
CA PRO A 43 12.48 0.21 4.14
C PRO A 43 12.80 -1.25 3.75
N TRP A 44 11.96 -2.19 4.17
CA TRP A 44 12.11 -3.62 3.88
C TRP A 44 11.26 -4.07 2.69
N TYR A 45 10.45 -3.18 2.16
CA TYR A 45 9.61 -3.40 1.00
C TYR A 45 10.22 -2.78 -0.25
N SER A 46 9.79 -3.30 -1.38
CA SER A 46 10.06 -2.71 -2.69
C SER A 46 8.85 -2.98 -3.56
N LYS A 47 8.65 -2.19 -4.61
CA LYS A 47 7.53 -2.40 -5.54
C LYS A 47 7.45 -3.81 -6.12
N SER A 48 8.58 -4.49 -6.28
CA SER A 48 8.60 -5.86 -6.79
C SER A 48 7.91 -6.87 -5.88
N HIS A 49 7.63 -6.53 -4.62
CA HIS A 49 6.85 -7.36 -3.70
C HIS A 49 5.35 -7.39 -4.03
N PHE A 50 4.88 -6.55 -4.95
CA PHE A 50 3.49 -6.51 -5.40
C PHE A 50 3.39 -7.09 -6.82
N PHE A 51 2.50 -8.06 -7.02
CA PHE A 51 2.23 -8.65 -8.34
C PHE A 51 1.40 -7.72 -9.22
N ASN A 52 0.45 -6.99 -8.62
CA ASN A 52 -0.41 -6.07 -9.38
C ASN A 52 0.36 -4.79 -9.75
N LEU A 53 0.44 -4.48 -11.04
CA LEU A 53 1.14 -3.28 -11.53
C LEU A 53 0.57 -1.97 -10.96
N ASN A 54 -0.73 -1.91 -10.67
CA ASN A 54 -1.33 -0.74 -10.05
C ASN A 54 -0.86 -0.59 -8.60
N HIS A 55 -0.67 -1.71 -7.88
CA HIS A 55 -0.13 -1.71 -6.53
C HIS A 55 1.34 -1.30 -6.48
N GLN A 56 2.13 -1.72 -7.48
CA GLN A 56 3.50 -1.22 -7.66
C GLN A 56 3.54 0.30 -7.82
N ILE A 57 2.63 0.86 -8.62
CA ILE A 57 2.53 2.31 -8.84
C ILE A 57 2.14 3.05 -7.57
N ILE A 58 1.20 2.50 -6.79
CA ILE A 58 0.77 3.08 -5.51
C ILE A 58 1.94 3.04 -4.52
N PHE A 59 2.62 1.90 -4.39
CA PHE A 59 3.79 1.76 -3.52
C PHE A 59 4.91 2.75 -3.89
N ASP A 60 5.28 2.84 -5.17
CA ASP A 60 6.28 3.80 -5.66
C ASP A 60 5.89 5.25 -5.29
N THR A 61 4.59 5.56 -5.35
CA THR A 61 4.10 6.89 -4.97
C THR A 61 4.26 7.16 -3.47
N ILE A 62 3.95 6.17 -2.63
CA ILE A 62 4.14 6.25 -1.17
C ILE A 62 5.62 6.43 -0.84
N GLU A 63 6.50 5.65 -1.48
CA GLU A 63 7.95 5.74 -1.30
C GLU A 63 8.50 7.11 -1.68
N GLN A 64 8.04 7.68 -2.81
CA GLN A 64 8.40 9.04 -3.23
C GLN A 64 7.95 10.10 -2.24
N LEU A 65 6.71 10.02 -1.74
CA LEU A 65 6.20 10.98 -0.75
C LEU A 65 6.97 10.89 0.58
N CYS A 66 7.37 9.67 0.97
CA CYS A 66 8.25 9.45 2.11
C CYS A 66 9.61 10.11 1.92
N PHE A 67 10.23 9.93 0.75
CA PHE A 67 11.50 10.58 0.40
C PHE A 67 11.39 12.11 0.39
N GLU A 68 10.27 12.64 -0.08
CA GLU A 68 9.94 14.07 -0.09
C GLU A 68 9.55 14.62 1.30
N GLN A 69 9.54 13.78 2.34
CA GLN A 69 9.11 14.13 3.70
C GLN A 69 7.70 14.76 3.75
N SER A 70 6.84 14.39 2.80
CA SER A 70 5.48 14.91 2.68
C SER A 70 4.52 14.16 3.60
N SER A 71 3.36 14.75 3.90
CA SER A 71 2.26 14.01 4.51
C SER A 71 1.78 12.90 3.57
N ILE A 72 1.44 11.75 4.14
CA ILE A 72 0.91 10.61 3.40
C ILE A 72 -0.47 10.33 3.95
N ASP A 73 -1.47 10.61 3.12
CA ASP A 73 -2.88 10.32 3.31
C ASP A 73 -3.54 10.10 1.93
N LEU A 74 -4.84 9.79 1.91
CA LEU A 74 -5.61 9.54 0.68
C LEU A 74 -5.46 10.67 -0.34
N PHE A 75 -5.53 11.91 0.14
CA PHE A 75 -5.57 13.08 -0.71
C PHE A 75 -4.20 13.32 -1.34
N GLU A 76 -3.14 13.30 -0.55
CA GLU A 76 -1.78 13.53 -1.05
C GLU A 76 -1.29 12.43 -1.99
N VAL A 77 -1.59 11.16 -1.68
CA VAL A 77 -1.28 10.04 -2.58
C VAL A 77 -2.02 10.21 -3.90
N GLY A 78 -3.32 10.56 -3.86
CA GLY A 78 -4.12 10.79 -5.05
C GLY A 78 -3.62 11.97 -5.88
N LEU A 79 -3.25 13.09 -5.25
CA LEU A 79 -2.67 14.26 -5.94
C LEU A 79 -1.35 13.92 -6.61
N LYS A 80 -0.45 13.19 -5.93
CA LYS A 80 0.83 12.78 -6.51
C LYS A 80 0.62 11.85 -7.70
N LEU A 81 -0.29 10.89 -7.60
CA LEU A 81 -0.67 10.01 -8.71
C LEU A 81 -1.27 10.79 -9.89
N ASP A 82 -2.07 11.83 -9.64
CA ASP A 82 -2.68 12.64 -10.70
C ASP A 82 -1.64 13.49 -11.42
N LYS A 83 -0.73 14.13 -10.66
CA LYS A 83 0.44 14.83 -11.21
C LYS A 83 1.28 13.93 -12.12
N CYS A 84 1.43 12.66 -11.75
CA CYS A 84 2.14 11.64 -12.54
C CYS A 84 1.28 10.96 -13.62
N LYS A 85 0.03 11.40 -13.85
CA LYS A 85 -0.95 10.82 -14.80
C LYS A 85 -1.28 9.33 -14.56
N ASN A 86 -1.06 8.86 -13.34
CA ASN A 86 -1.31 7.48 -12.93
C ASN A 86 -2.66 7.30 -12.21
N LEU A 87 -3.27 8.37 -11.70
CA LEU A 87 -4.50 8.27 -10.91
C LEU A 87 -5.63 7.54 -11.64
N LYS A 88 -5.93 7.92 -12.89
CA LYS A 88 -6.96 7.23 -13.69
C LYS A 88 -6.60 5.76 -13.98
N LYS A 89 -5.30 5.45 -14.15
CA LYS A 89 -4.81 4.11 -14.46
C LYS A 89 -5.08 3.13 -13.32
N ILE A 90 -4.92 3.58 -12.07
CA ILE A 90 -5.15 2.74 -10.90
C ILE A 90 -6.62 2.63 -10.49
N GLY A 91 -7.55 3.31 -11.18
CA GLY A 91 -8.98 3.32 -10.83
C GLY A 91 -9.47 4.57 -10.08
N GLY A 92 -8.64 5.60 -9.99
CA GLY A 92 -8.99 6.90 -9.41
C GLY A 92 -9.03 6.92 -7.88
N PHE A 93 -9.53 8.03 -7.33
CA PHE A 93 -9.71 8.18 -5.87
C PHE A 93 -10.61 7.10 -5.27
N ASN A 94 -11.59 6.59 -6.03
CA ASN A 94 -12.47 5.52 -5.58
C ASN A 94 -11.69 4.24 -5.24
N TYR A 95 -10.66 3.92 -6.04
CA TYR A 95 -9.83 2.74 -5.76
C TYR A 95 -8.95 2.92 -4.53
N LEU A 96 -8.36 4.12 -4.37
CA LEU A 96 -7.60 4.44 -3.16
C LEU A 96 -8.49 4.40 -1.91
N ALA A 97 -9.69 4.97 -1.98
CA ALA A 97 -10.66 4.92 -0.88
C ALA A 97 -11.01 3.48 -0.49
N LYS A 98 -11.23 2.60 -1.48
CA LYS A 98 -11.43 1.16 -1.24
C LYS A 98 -10.24 0.49 -0.54
N ILE A 99 -9.00 0.81 -0.95
CA ILE A 99 -7.79 0.30 -0.30
C ILE A 99 -7.75 0.70 1.17
N LEU A 100 -8.09 1.97 1.48
CA LEU A 100 -8.14 2.46 2.85
C LEU A 100 -9.24 1.76 3.66
N GLU A 101 -10.42 1.56 3.06
CA GLU A 101 -11.53 0.83 3.67
C GLU A 101 -11.09 -0.58 4.08
N ILE A 102 -10.43 -1.32 3.18
CA ILE A 102 -9.92 -2.67 3.47
C ILE A 102 -8.91 -2.68 4.63
N ALA A 103 -8.05 -1.67 4.72
CA ALA A 103 -7.09 -1.57 5.82
C ALA A 103 -7.74 -1.23 7.17
N THR A 104 -8.88 -0.53 7.16
CA THR A 104 -9.66 -0.22 8.37
C THR A 104 -10.67 -1.31 8.72
N ASP A 105 -11.07 -2.14 7.77
CA ASP A 105 -12.03 -3.20 7.98
C ASP A 105 -11.43 -4.31 8.85
N ASN A 106 -12.25 -4.89 9.73
CA ASN A 106 -11.82 -5.91 10.69
C ASN A 106 -11.60 -7.28 10.02
N THR A 107 -11.68 -7.38 8.71
CA THR A 107 -11.52 -8.61 7.90
C THR A 107 -10.14 -9.24 8.05
N PHE A 108 -9.13 -8.46 8.45
CA PHE A 108 -7.78 -8.93 8.76
C PHE A 108 -7.48 -8.86 10.27
N LYS A 109 -8.47 -9.14 11.12
CA LYS A 109 -8.27 -9.39 12.56
C LYS A 109 -8.72 -10.82 12.86
N PHE A 110 -7.81 -11.79 12.69
CA PHE A 110 -8.03 -13.19 13.07
C PHE A 110 -7.00 -13.64 14.10
#